data_AF-A0A183EQU7-F1
#
_entry.id   AF-A0A183EQU7-F1
#
_cell.length_a   1.000
_cell.length_b   1.000
_cell.length_c   1.000
_cell.angle_alpha   90.00
_cell.angle_beta   90.00
_cell.angle_gamma   90.00
#
_symmetry.space_group_name_H-M   'P 1'
#
loop_
_entity.id
_entity.type
_entity.pdbx_description
1 polymer ?
#
loop_
_entity_poly.entity_id
_entity_poly.type
_entity_poly.pdbx_seq_one_letter_code
_entity_poly.pdbx_strand_id
1 'polypeptide(L)' 'LQIEKNKGLQKKRKSGTQHSRVKKRKQYKKALIRRRSQIPDVRSTNKPYDGEARGIRASVVKSIKLKA' A
#
# COMPACT_ATOMS: atom_id res chain seq x y z
N LEU A 1 -33.62 -11.26 20.70
CA LEU A 1 -32.84 -10.27 21.49
C LEU A 1 -32.67 -8.93 20.77
N GLN A 2 -33.71 -8.43 20.10
CA GLN A 2 -33.67 -7.10 19.48
C GLN A 2 -33.68 -6.00 20.55
N ILE A 3 -34.46 -6.23 21.61
CA ILE A 3 -34.55 -5.38 22.80
C ILE A 3 -33.26 -5.46 23.65
N GLU A 4 -32.69 -6.65 23.87
CA GLU A 4 -31.45 -6.78 24.66
C GLU A 4 -30.24 -6.08 24.04
N LYS A 5 -30.05 -6.20 22.71
CA LYS A 5 -28.91 -5.55 22.05
C LYS A 5 -29.21 -4.10 21.67
N ASN A 6 -30.48 -3.71 21.56
CA ASN A 6 -30.97 -2.37 21.20
C ASN A 6 -30.16 -1.67 20.09
N LYS A 7 -29.70 -2.44 19.11
CA LYS A 7 -29.00 -1.89 17.93
C LYS A 7 -30.08 -1.50 16.93
N GLY A 8 -30.56 -0.25 17.02
CA GLY A 8 -31.54 0.33 16.09
C GLY A 8 -31.06 0.38 14.63
N LEU A 9 -31.46 1.38 13.86
CA LEU A 9 -31.13 1.50 12.43
C LEU A 9 -29.63 1.85 12.21
N GLN A 10 -28.74 0.84 12.23
CA GLN A 10 -27.32 1.02 11.92
C GLN A 10 -27.01 0.76 10.44
N LYS A 11 -26.13 1.58 9.86
CA LYS A 11 -25.62 1.39 8.50
C LYS A 11 -24.85 0.07 8.38
N LYS A 12 -24.93 -0.58 7.21
CA LYS A 12 -24.18 -1.81 6.92
C LYS A 12 -22.67 -1.56 7.04
N ARG A 13 -22.02 -2.33 7.92
CA ARG A 13 -20.56 -2.28 8.11
C ARG A 13 -19.86 -3.21 7.11
N LYS A 14 -18.66 -2.82 6.68
CA LYS A 14 -17.81 -3.67 5.83
C LYS A 14 -17.31 -4.87 6.64
N SER A 15 -17.33 -6.06 6.02
CA SER A 15 -16.79 -7.26 6.65
C SER A 15 -15.29 -7.13 6.91
N GLY A 16 -14.84 -7.63 8.07
CA GLY A 16 -13.43 -7.65 8.44
C GLY A 16 -12.82 -6.31 8.85
N THR A 17 -13.62 -5.27 9.11
CA THR A 17 -13.18 -4.04 9.80
C THR A 17 -13.63 -3.96 11.25
N GLN A 18 -14.35 -4.97 11.73
CA GLN A 18 -14.85 -5.04 13.11
C GLN A 18 -13.70 -5.20 14.11
N HIS A 19 -12.66 -5.95 13.75
CA HIS A 19 -11.46 -6.08 14.57
C HIS A 19 -10.41 -5.02 14.19
N SER A 20 -10.05 -4.19 15.18
CA SER A 20 -9.02 -3.15 15.10
C SER A 20 -7.73 -3.62 14.41
N ARG A 21 -7.19 -4.77 14.84
CA ARG A 21 -5.98 -5.39 14.29
C ARG A 21 -6.09 -5.70 12.81
N VAL A 22 -7.21 -6.30 12.38
CA VAL A 22 -7.42 -6.67 10.97
C VAL A 22 -7.54 -5.41 10.10
N LYS A 23 -8.19 -4.36 10.61
CA LYS A 23 -8.28 -3.06 9.92
C LYS A 23 -6.89 -2.46 9.71
N LYS A 24 -6.06 -2.38 10.75
CA LYS A 24 -4.70 -1.82 10.68
C LYS A 24 -3.78 -2.63 9.78
N ARG A 25 -3.83 -3.97 9.85
CA ARG A 25 -3.09 -4.85 8.93
C ARG A 25 -3.42 -4.60 7.46
N LYS A 26 -4.72 -4.50 7.13
CA LYS A 26 -5.18 -4.20 5.77
C LYS A 26 -4.77 -2.80 5.33
N GLN A 27 -4.86 -1.81 6.21
CA GLN A 27 -4.42 -0.43 5.94
C GLN A 27 -2.92 -0.39 5.62
N TYR A 28 -2.09 -1.05 6.42
CA TYR A 28 -0.65 -1.11 6.20
C TYR A 28 -0.30 -1.79 4.88
N LYS A 29 -0.89 -2.95 4.58
CA LYS A 29 -0.69 -3.64 3.29
C LYS A 29 -1.04 -2.74 2.09
N LYS A 30 -2.14 -1.99 2.17
CA LYS A 30 -2.53 -1.03 1.12
C LYS A 30 -1.54 0.13 1.00
N ALA A 31 -1.06 0.67 2.11
CA ALA A 31 -0.07 1.74 2.13
C ALA A 31 1.26 1.30 1.49
N LEU A 32 1.73 0.07 1.78
CA LEU A 32 2.93 -0.48 1.15
C LEU A 32 2.81 -0.56 -0.38
N ILE A 33 1.67 -1.01 -0.91
CA ILE A 33 1.44 -1.08 -2.35
C ILE A 33 1.50 0.33 -2.98
N ARG A 34 0.89 1.33 -2.33
CA ARG A 34 0.92 2.73 -2.81
C ARG A 34 2.30 3.36 -2.72
N ARG A 35 3.11 3.00 -1.73
CA ARG A 35 4.51 3.45 -1.62
C ARG A 35 5.33 2.93 -2.79
N ARG A 36 5.21 1.64 -3.12
CA ARG A 36 5.90 0.98 -4.24
C ARG A 36 5.61 1.61 -5.61
N SER A 37 4.44 2.21 -5.79
CA SER A 37 4.11 2.92 -7.02
C SER A 37 4.70 4.32 -7.10
N GLN A 38 4.96 4.97 -5.96
CA GLN A 38 5.53 6.33 -5.91
C GLN A 38 7.05 6.32 -5.90
N ILE A 39 7.63 5.39 -5.15
CA ILE A 39 9.06 5.30 -4.89
C ILE A 39 9.51 3.86 -5.16
N PRO A 40 10.63 3.65 -5.88
CA PRO A 40 11.19 2.32 -6.05
C PRO A 40 11.65 1.73 -4.71
N ASP A 41 11.38 0.44 -4.49
CA ASP A 41 11.94 -0.30 -3.35
C ASP A 41 13.45 -0.55 -3.55
N VAL A 42 14.16 -0.76 -2.45
CA VAL A 42 15.57 -1.17 -2.46
C VAL A 42 15.68 -2.59 -3.03
N ARG A 43 16.50 -2.80 -4.06
CA ARG A 43 16.74 -4.11 -4.68
C ARG A 43 17.85 -4.84 -3.93
N SER A 44 17.63 -6.12 -3.57
CA SER A 44 18.69 -7.00 -3.06
C SER A 44 19.41 -7.70 -4.22
N THR A 45 20.72 -7.92 -4.07
CA THR A 45 21.62 -8.49 -5.11
C THR A 45 21.82 -9.99 -4.97
N ASN A 46 20.83 -10.71 -4.42
CA ASN A 46 20.95 -12.14 -4.14
C ASN A 46 21.14 -13.02 -5.39
N LYS A 47 20.90 -12.46 -6.59
CA LYS A 47 21.03 -13.14 -7.89
C LYS A 47 21.86 -12.28 -8.84
N PRO A 48 22.55 -12.89 -9.82
CA PRO A 48 23.22 -12.16 -10.90
C PRO A 48 22.25 -11.21 -11.64
N TYR A 49 22.79 -10.14 -12.22
CA TYR A 49 22.01 -9.17 -12.97
C TYR A 49 21.53 -9.74 -14.30
N ASP A 50 20.23 -9.67 -14.55
CA ASP A 50 19.54 -10.20 -15.76
C ASP A 50 18.96 -9.06 -16.64
N GLY A 51 19.37 -7.82 -16.38
CA GLY A 51 18.80 -6.63 -17.03
C GLY A 51 17.60 -5.99 -16.31
N GLU A 52 17.04 -4.93 -16.91
CA GLU A 52 15.88 -4.21 -16.36
C GLU A 52 14.55 -4.85 -16.81
N ALA A 53 13.91 -5.61 -15.90
CA ALA A 53 12.68 -6.35 -16.18
C ALA A 53 11.47 -5.51 -16.70
N ARG A 54 11.47 -4.18 -16.50
CA ARG A 54 10.39 -3.27 -16.94
C ARG A 54 10.82 -2.31 -18.04
N GLY A 55 12.04 -2.47 -18.57
CA GLY A 55 12.63 -1.60 -19.58
C GLY A 55 13.25 -0.32 -19.04
N ILE A 56 14.02 0.34 -19.90
CA ILE A 56 14.74 1.59 -19.63
C ILE A 56 14.09 2.70 -20.48
N ARG A 57 13.73 3.82 -19.85
CA ARG A 57 13.20 4.99 -20.56
C ARG A 57 14.26 6.08 -20.63
N ALA A 58 14.93 6.20 -21.78
CA ALA A 58 16.09 7.07 -21.98
C ALA A 58 15.79 8.57 -21.77
N SER A 59 14.57 9.02 -22.05
CA SER A 59 14.22 10.44 -21.99
C SER A 59 13.86 10.98 -20.59
N VAL A 60 13.73 10.11 -19.58
CA VAL A 60 13.22 10.53 -18.26
C VAL A 60 14.37 10.82 -17.29
N VAL A 61 14.43 12.06 -16.81
CA VAL A 61 15.35 12.49 -15.74
C VAL A 61 14.61 12.47 -14.39
N LYS A 62 15.12 11.72 -13.41
CA LYS A 62 14.54 11.61 -12.05
C LYS A 62 15.40 12.24 -10.95
N SER A 63 16.39 13.06 -11.31
CA SER A 63 17.29 13.71 -10.36
C SER A 63 16.61 14.92 -9.70
N ILE A 64 17.04 15.24 -8.47
CA ILE A 64 16.65 16.47 -7.76
C ILE A 64 17.61 17.58 -8.21
N LYS A 65 17.09 18.65 -8.82
CA LYS A 65 17.91 19.82 -9.20
C LYS A 65 18.20 20.65 -7.96
N LEU A 66 19.49 20.84 -7.65
CA LEU A 66 19.94 21.75 -6.60
C LEU A 66 19.76 23.19 -7.10
N LYS A 67 19.16 24.04 -6.27
CA LYS A 67 19.09 25.48 -6.51
C LYS A 67 20.17 26.16 -5.66
N ALA A 68 20.85 27.14 -6.25
CA ALA A 68 21.76 28.04 -5.55
C ALA A 68 20.98 29.11 -4.79
#